data_AF-A0A0M2PZ49-F1
#
_entry.id   AF-A0A0M2PZ49-F1
#
_cell.length_a   1.000
_cell.length_b   1.000
_cell.length_c   1.000
_cell.angle_alpha   90.00
_cell.angle_beta   90.00
_cell.angle_gamma   90.00
#
_symmetry.space_group_name_H-M   'P 1'
#
loop_
_entity.id
_entity.type
_entity.pdbx_description
1 polymer ?
#
loop_
_entity_poly.entity_id
_entity_poly.type
_entity_poly.pdbx_seq_one_letter_code
_entity_poly.pdbx_strand_id
1 'polypeptide(L)' 'MALMTGATRGIGAASSGDVETEFAEKLYGDRAETAALYGRFPCLQPQDIAAAVVYILAQPPHGQIHDLLLRPSRQPT' A
#
# COMPACT_ATOMS: atom_id res chain seq x y z
N MET A 1 23.18 25.40 21.33
CA MET A 1 23.41 24.69 20.06
C MET A 1 22.08 24.07 19.64
N ALA A 2 21.25 24.82 18.91
CA ALA A 2 19.95 24.34 18.47
C ALA A 2 20.18 23.29 17.37
N LEU A 3 19.87 22.03 17.64
CA LEU A 3 19.80 21.00 16.61
C LEU A 3 18.74 21.45 15.61
N MET A 4 19.17 21.74 14.39
CA MET A 4 18.26 21.97 13.27
C MET A 4 17.47 20.68 13.04
N THR A 5 16.28 20.59 13.63
CA THR A 5 15.27 19.59 13.27
C THR A 5 14.67 19.96 11.91
N GLY A 6 15.51 19.96 10.87
CA GLY A 6 15.04 19.96 9.49
C GLY A 6 14.57 18.54 9.18
N ALA A 7 13.30 18.26 9.42
CA ALA A 7 12.70 17.01 8.96
C ALA A 7 12.86 16.96 7.43
N THR A 8 13.62 15.99 6.91
CA THR A 8 13.72 15.72 5.49
C THR A 8 12.30 15.42 4.99
N ARG A 9 11.68 16.34 4.24
CA ARG A 9 10.35 16.14 3.67
C ARG A 9 10.49 15.19 2.47
N GLY A 10 10.42 13.89 2.73
CA GLY A 10 10.41 12.87 1.70
C GLY A 10 9.09 12.87 0.91
N ILE A 11 9.17 12.61 -0.38
CA ILE A 11 8.03 12.31 -1.25
C ILE A 11 8.18 10.85 -1.67
N GLY A 12 7.11 10.06 -1.50
CA GLY A 12 7.06 8.66 -1.90
C GLY A 12 5.64 8.27 -2.34
N ALA A 13 5.56 7.34 -3.28
CA ALA A 13 4.33 6.69 -3.70
C ALA A 13 4.28 5.25 -3.20
N ALA A 14 3.09 4.75 -2.89
CA ALA A 14 2.84 3.35 -2.62
C ALA A 14 1.83 2.84 -3.64
N SER A 15 2.29 1.95 -4.52
CA SER A 15 1.51 1.36 -5.60
C SER A 15 1.14 -0.06 -5.21
N SER A 16 -0.15 -0.35 -5.09
CA SER A 16 -0.64 -1.67 -4.67
C SER A 16 -1.34 -2.43 -5.80
N GLY A 17 -1.24 -3.75 -5.73
CA GLY A 17 -2.08 -4.68 -6.49
C GLY A 17 -3.46 -4.86 -5.85
N ASP A 18 -4.03 -6.06 -5.95
CA ASP A 18 -5.37 -6.33 -5.39
C ASP A 18 -5.33 -6.33 -3.86
N VAL A 19 -6.06 -5.41 -3.25
CA VAL A 19 -6.24 -5.26 -1.80
C VAL A 19 -7.71 -5.46 -1.45
N GLU A 20 -7.98 -6.37 -0.53
CA GLU A 20 -9.34 -6.66 -0.06
C GLU A 20 -9.85 -5.48 0.79
N THR A 21 -10.68 -4.65 0.16
CA THR A 21 -11.28 -3.45 0.76
C THR A 21 -12.68 -3.22 0.18
N GLU A 22 -13.39 -2.21 0.68
CA GLU A 22 -14.64 -1.75 0.06
C GLU A 22 -14.43 -1.04 -1.29
N PHE A 23 -13.18 -0.88 -1.74
CA PHE A 23 -12.86 -0.19 -3.00
C PHE A 23 -13.55 -0.84 -4.20
N ALA A 24 -13.43 -2.17 -4.35
CA ALA A 24 -14.05 -2.88 -5.46
C ALA A 24 -15.58 -2.83 -5.41
N GLU A 25 -16.19 -2.94 -4.21
CA GLU A 25 -17.65 -2.81 -4.08
C GLU A 25 -18.13 -1.42 -4.52
N LYS A 26 -17.37 -0.36 -4.15
CA LYS A 26 -17.69 1.02 -4.56
C LYS A 26 -17.41 1.30 -6.03
N LEU A 27 -16.41 0.65 -6.61
CA LEU A 27 -16.03 0.84 -8.02
C LEU A 27 -16.96 0.10 -8.97
N TYR A 28 -17.32 -1.14 -8.65
CA TYR A 28 -18.09 -2.02 -9.54
C TYR A 28 -19.57 -2.11 -9.18
N GLY A 29 -19.97 -1.78 -7.94
CA GLY A 29 -21.38 -1.77 -7.52
C GLY A 29 -22.03 -3.15 -7.34
N ASP A 30 -21.36 -4.24 -7.72
CA ASP A 30 -21.82 -5.61 -7.53
C ASP A 30 -21.00 -6.33 -6.45
N ARG A 31 -21.66 -6.61 -5.33
CA ARG A 31 -21.05 -7.28 -4.18
C ARG A 31 -20.72 -8.75 -4.44
N ALA A 32 -21.52 -9.44 -5.24
CA ALA A 32 -21.27 -10.86 -5.55
C ALA A 32 -20.06 -11.00 -6.48
N GLU A 33 -19.95 -10.12 -7.47
CA GLU A 33 -18.78 -10.06 -8.37
C GLU A 33 -17.50 -9.66 -7.60
N THR A 34 -17.62 -8.73 -6.65
CA THR A 34 -16.50 -8.31 -5.80
C THR A 34 -16.00 -9.43 -4.89
N ALA A 35 -16.90 -10.22 -4.29
CA ALA A 35 -16.53 -11.38 -3.49
C ALA A 35 -15.79 -12.44 -4.33
N ALA A 36 -16.22 -12.64 -5.59
CA ALA A 36 -15.53 -13.52 -6.51
C ALA A 36 -14.12 -13.00 -6.86
N LEU A 37 -13.94 -11.68 -7.04
CA LEU A 37 -12.65 -11.06 -7.30
C LEU A 37 -11.62 -11.37 -6.20
N TYR A 38 -11.98 -11.11 -4.94
CA TYR A 38 -11.10 -11.37 -3.80
C TYR A 38 -10.90 -12.87 -3.48
N GLY A 39 -11.80 -13.74 -3.98
CA GLY A 39 -11.68 -15.19 -3.83
C GLY A 39 -10.71 -15.87 -4.81
N ARG A 40 -10.20 -15.18 -5.83
CA ARG A 40 -9.36 -15.79 -6.89
C ARG A 40 -7.99 -16.26 -6.39
N PHE A 41 -7.43 -15.55 -5.42
CA PHE A 41 -6.18 -15.86 -4.72
C PHE A 41 -6.10 -15.01 -3.45
N PRO A 42 -5.17 -15.31 -2.52
CA PRO A 42 -4.99 -14.49 -1.32
C PRO A 42 -4.57 -13.05 -1.70
N CYS A 43 -5.50 -12.09 -1.62
CA CYS A 43 -5.25 -10.66 -1.82
C CYS A 43 -4.52 -10.04 -0.63
N LEU A 44 -3.94 -8.86 -0.83
CA LEU A 44 -3.39 -8.06 0.26
C LEU A 44 -4.52 -7.59 1.17
N GLN A 45 -4.20 -7.40 2.44
CA GLN A 45 -5.11 -6.83 3.43
C GLN A 45 -4.74 -5.36 3.69
N PRO A 46 -5.68 -4.54 4.21
CA PRO A 46 -5.40 -3.14 4.56
C PRO A 46 -4.17 -2.97 5.46
N GLN A 47 -3.94 -3.94 6.35
CA GLN A 47 -2.82 -3.95 7.28
C GLN A 47 -1.47 -4.10 6.57
N ASP A 48 -1.41 -4.78 5.43
CA ASP A 48 -0.20 -4.91 4.63
C ASP A 48 0.20 -3.55 4.04
N ILE A 49 -0.78 -2.77 3.56
CA ILE A 49 -0.55 -1.42 3.04
C ILE A 49 -0.15 -0.47 4.18
N ALA A 50 -0.80 -0.56 5.34
CA ALA A 50 -0.42 0.23 6.51
C ALA A 50 1.02 -0.05 6.95
N ALA A 51 1.44 -1.33 6.96
CA ALA A 51 2.80 -1.72 7.27
C ALA A 51 3.81 -1.17 6.24
N ALA A 52 3.46 -1.20 4.95
CA ALA A 52 4.29 -0.62 3.90
C ALA A 52 4.47 0.90 4.07
N VAL A 53 3.41 1.64 4.43
CA VAL A 53 3.49 3.07 4.72
C VAL A 53 4.36 3.34 5.94
N VAL A 54 4.20 2.57 7.02
CA VAL A 54 5.05 2.68 8.22
C VAL A 54 6.52 2.43 7.85
N TYR A 55 6.79 1.43 7.01
CA TYR A 55 8.13 1.16 6.52
C TYR A 55 8.73 2.34 5.73
N ILE A 56 7.94 2.99 4.86
CA ILE A 56 8.36 4.20 4.14
C ILE A 56 8.71 5.35 5.10
N LEU A 57 7.90 5.54 6.15
CA LEU A 57 8.09 6.63 7.10
C LEU A 57 9.22 6.36 8.12
N ALA A 58 9.56 5.10 8.35
CA ALA A 58 10.58 4.69 9.32
C ALA A 58 12.03 4.85 8.82
N GLN A 59 12.23 5.37 7.60
CA GLN A 59 13.57 5.54 7.04
C GLN A 59 14.39 6.58 7.82
N PRO A 60 15.72 6.40 7.95
CA PRO A 60 16.58 7.37 8.62
C PRO A 60 16.58 8.72 7.86
N PRO A 61 17.05 9.83 8.47
CA PRO A 61 17.00 11.16 7.83
C PRO A 61 17.68 11.28 6.46
N HIS A 62 18.60 10.37 6.13
CA HIS A 62 19.31 10.28 4.85
C HIS A 62 18.75 9.20 3.90
N GLY A 63 17.72 8.45 4.32
CA GLY A 63 17.06 7.42 3.53
C GLY A 63 15.74 7.94 2.97
N GLN A 64 15.48 7.68 1.70
CA GLN A 64 14.22 8.03 1.04
C GLN A 64 13.75 6.90 0.14
N ILE A 65 12.49 6.50 0.31
CA ILE A 65 11.80 5.58 -0.59
C ILE A 65 10.89 6.40 -1.50
N HIS A 66 11.19 6.41 -2.79
CA HIS A 66 10.43 7.15 -3.79
C HIS A 66 9.21 6.38 -4.30
N ASP A 67 9.31 5.07 -4.45
CA ASP A 67 8.22 4.22 -4.91
C ASP A 67 8.32 2.84 -4.24
N LEU A 68 7.16 2.27 -3.93
CA LEU A 68 7.01 0.94 -3.37
C LEU A 68 5.88 0.24 -4.11
N LEU A 69 6.22 -0.82 -4.85
CA LEU A 69 5.27 -1.70 -5.50
C LEU A 69 5.02 -2.94 -4.64
N LEU A 70 3.79 -3.11 -4.17
CA LEU A 70 3.38 -4.28 -3.38
C LEU A 70 2.21 -4.99 -4.07
N ARG A 71 2.38 -6.28 -4.37
CA ARG A 71 1.36 -7.10 -5.05
C ARG A 71 1.16 -8.45 -4.35
N PRO A 72 -0.07 -9.00 -4.36
CA PRO A 72 -0.29 -10.41 -4.03
C PRO A 72 0.60 -11.31 -4.89
N SER A 73 1.25 -12.29 -4.26
CA SER A 73 2.21 -13.18 -4.94
C SER A 73 1.60 -14.03 -6.05
N ARG A 74 0.28 -14.24 -6.03
CA ARG A 74 -0.47 -15.01 -7.02
C ARG A 74 -1.29 -14.15 -7.98
N GLN A 75 -1.14 -12.82 -7.92
CA GLN A 75 -1.81 -11.94 -8.88
C GLN A 75 -1.16 -12.11 -10.27
N PRO A 76 -1.94 -12.39 -11.34
CA PRO A 76 -1.41 -12.47 -12.70
C PRO A 76 -0.71 -11.18 -13.14
N THR A 77 0.29 -11.32 -14.02
CA THR A 77 1.01 -10.19 -14.65
C THR A 77 0.43 -9.88 -16.02
#